data_AF-A0A433A2M8-F1
#
_entry.id   AF-A0A433A2M8-F1
#
_cell.length_a   1.000
_cell.length_b   1.000
_cell.length_c   1.000
_cell.angle_alpha   90.00
_cell.angle_beta   90.00
_cell.angle_gamma   90.00
#
_symmetry.space_group_name_H-M   'P 1'
#
loop_
_entity.id
_entity.type
_entity.pdbx_description
1 polymer ?
#
loop_
_entity_poly.entity_id
_entity_poly.type
_entity_poly.pdbx_seq_one_letter_code
_entity_poly.pdbx_strand_id
1 'polypeptide(L)'
;MAVVDTVRTTLGPRGMDKLMVDEKGQVTISNDGATIMKLLDIIHPAAKTLVDIARSQDAEVGDGTTSVVLLAGEMLKEVKNYIEEGVSPHVIVKGYRKAALL
;
A
#
# COMPACT_ATOMS: atom_id res chain seq x y z
N MET A 1 2.39 3.74 9.36
CA MET A 1 1.43 4.39 8.42
C MET A 1 0.16 3.57 8.51
N ALA A 2 -0.93 4.10 9.05
CA ALA A 2 -2.08 3.29 9.49
C ALA A 2 -2.58 2.28 8.44
N VAL A 3 -2.79 2.72 7.19
CA VAL A 3 -3.28 1.85 6.08
C VAL A 3 -2.32 0.70 5.76
N VAL A 4 -1.01 0.97 5.74
CA VAL A 4 0.04 -0.02 5.48
C VAL A 4 0.07 -1.08 6.58
N ASP A 5 -0.11 -0.65 7.84
CA ASP A 5 -0.08 -1.54 8.99
C ASP A 5 -1.30 -2.47 9.03
N THR A 6 -2.46 -2.04 8.50
CA THR A 6 -3.66 -2.87 8.34
C THR A 6 -3.43 -4.07 7.42
N VAL A 7 -2.76 -3.86 6.28
CA VAL A 7 -2.48 -4.93 5.29
C VAL A 7 -1.20 -5.71 5.59
N ARG A 8 -0.32 -5.23 6.48
CA ARG A 8 0.94 -5.92 6.82
C ARG A 8 0.75 -7.37 7.28
N THR A 9 -0.35 -7.63 7.98
CA THR A 9 -0.64 -8.94 8.58
C THR A 9 -1.24 -9.95 7.61
N THR A 10 -1.51 -9.56 6.35
CA THR A 10 -2.03 -10.44 5.29
C THR A 10 -0.91 -10.96 4.38
N LEU A 11 0.33 -10.46 4.55
CA LEU A 11 1.45 -10.83 3.69
C LEU A 11 2.04 -12.21 4.04
N GLY A 12 2.18 -13.05 3.01
CA GLY A 12 2.96 -14.28 3.06
C GLY A 12 2.14 -15.53 3.41
N PRO A 13 2.78 -16.72 3.46
CA PRO A 13 2.09 -17.99 3.67
C PRO A 13 1.52 -18.17 5.10
N ARG A 14 1.89 -17.27 6.02
CA ARG A 14 1.32 -17.15 7.36
C ARG A 14 0.48 -15.87 7.53
N GLY A 15 0.14 -15.21 6.43
CA GLY A 15 -0.79 -14.09 6.42
C GLY A 15 -2.16 -14.54 6.92
N MET A 16 -2.85 -13.64 7.62
CA MET A 16 -4.17 -13.89 8.16
C MET A 16 -5.22 -13.11 7.39
N ASP A 17 -6.35 -13.75 7.12
CA ASP A 17 -7.51 -13.11 6.53
C ASP A 17 -8.03 -11.97 7.42
N LYS A 18 -8.64 -10.98 6.78
CA LYS A 18 -9.38 -9.91 7.44
C LYS A 18 -10.86 -10.15 7.29
N LEU A 19 -11.56 -10.13 8.43
CA LEU A 19 -13.01 -10.00 8.47
C LEU A 19 -13.35 -8.51 8.46
N MET A 20 -14.05 -8.08 7.42
CA MET A 20 -14.46 -6.71 7.16
C MET A 20 -15.99 -6.66 7.14
N VAL A 21 -16.56 -5.62 7.74
CA VAL A 21 -18.01 -5.39 7.76
C VAL A 21 -18.27 -4.01 7.16
N ASP A 22 -19.09 -3.95 6.12
CA ASP A 22 -19.48 -2.68 5.51
C ASP A 22 -20.61 -1.99 6.29
N GLU A 23 -20.95 -0.76 5.89
CA GLU A 23 -22.03 0.02 6.51
C GLU A 23 -23.42 -0.63 6.40
N LYS A 24 -23.59 -1.55 5.45
CA LYS A 24 -24.84 -2.30 5.22
C LYS A 24 -24.87 -3.62 6.00
N GLY A 25 -23.83 -3.93 6.77
CA GLY A 25 -23.68 -5.17 7.51
C GLY A 25 -23.22 -6.37 6.68
N GLN A 26 -22.79 -6.16 5.43
CA GLN A 26 -22.21 -7.22 4.62
C GLN A 26 -20.83 -7.60 5.16
N VAL A 27 -20.67 -8.89 5.47
CA VAL A 27 -19.41 -9.45 5.95
C VAL A 27 -18.60 -9.95 4.76
N THR A 28 -17.35 -9.50 4.66
CA THR A 28 -16.36 -9.98 3.68
C THR A 28 -15.15 -10.51 4.43
N ILE A 29 -14.71 -11.73 4.10
CA ILE A 29 -13.45 -12.29 4.60
C ILE A 29 -12.49 -12.37 3.42
N SER A 30 -11.33 -11.73 3.52
CA SER A 30 -10.34 -11.74 2.44
C SER A 30 -8.91 -11.57 2.95
N ASN A 31 -7.97 -12.19 2.25
CA ASN A 31 -6.53 -11.95 2.38
C ASN A 31 -5.97 -11.06 1.27
N ASP A 32 -6.77 -10.78 0.24
CA ASP A 32 -6.33 -10.00 -0.91
C ASP A 32 -6.21 -8.51 -0.55
N GLY A 33 -5.01 -7.97 -0.72
CA GLY A 33 -4.69 -6.59 -0.41
C GLY A 33 -5.54 -5.60 -1.19
N ALA A 34 -5.84 -5.86 -2.46
CA ALA A 34 -6.64 -4.94 -3.28
C ALA A 34 -8.09 -4.86 -2.78
N THR A 35 -8.69 -6.00 -2.46
CA THR A 35 -10.03 -6.12 -1.87
C THR A 35 -10.11 -5.42 -0.52
N ILE A 36 -9.14 -5.68 0.38
CA ILE A 36 -9.10 -5.04 1.70
C ILE A 36 -8.97 -3.52 1.56
N MET A 37 -8.06 -3.04 0.73
CA MET A 37 -7.82 -1.61 0.50
C MET A 37 -9.03 -0.89 -0.09
N LYS A 38 -9.82 -1.57 -0.92
CA LYS A 38 -11.06 -1.03 -1.51
C LYS A 38 -12.19 -0.89 -0.48
N LEU A 39 -12.24 -1.79 0.49
CA LEU A 39 -13.28 -1.82 1.52
C LEU A 39 -12.96 -0.92 2.72
N LEU A 40 -11.70 -0.51 2.89
CA LEU A 40 -11.32 0.49 3.90
C LEU A 40 -11.87 1.88 3.51
N ASP A 41 -12.51 2.56 4.47
CA ASP A 41 -12.95 3.94 4.30
C ASP A 41 -11.76 4.92 4.40
N ILE A 42 -11.03 5.07 3.30
CA ILE A 42 -9.83 5.90 3.21
C ILE A 42 -10.19 7.30 2.72
N ILE A 43 -10.23 8.25 3.66
CA ILE A 43 -10.54 9.66 3.39
C ILE A 43 -9.30 10.43 2.89
N HIS A 44 -8.11 10.09 3.39
CA HIS A 44 -6.90 10.87 3.12
C HIS A 44 -6.39 10.69 1.66
N PRO A 45 -6.23 11.76 0.87
CA PRO A 45 -5.85 11.65 -0.56
C PRO A 45 -4.52 10.90 -0.80
N ALA A 46 -3.51 11.16 0.03
CA ALA A 46 -2.22 10.45 -0.09
C ALA A 46 -2.28 8.97 0.33
N ALA A 47 -3.33 8.54 1.03
CA ALA A 47 -3.55 7.12 1.30
C ALA A 47 -4.38 6.47 0.19
N LYS A 48 -5.23 7.25 -0.50
CA LYS A 48 -5.98 6.80 -1.67
C LYS A 48 -5.07 6.38 -2.82
N THR A 49 -3.93 7.04 -3.00
CA THR A 49 -2.92 6.60 -3.98
C THR A 49 -2.38 5.19 -3.69
N LEU A 50 -2.31 4.74 -2.43
CA LEU A 50 -1.94 3.36 -2.10
C LEU A 50 -3.01 2.35 -2.53
N VAL A 51 -4.29 2.74 -2.46
CA VAL A 51 -5.40 1.92 -2.98
C VAL A 51 -5.28 1.77 -4.50
N ASP A 52 -5.00 2.87 -5.19
CA ASP A 52 -4.86 2.88 -6.65
C ASP A 52 -3.67 2.03 -7.11
N ILE A 53 -2.55 2.03 -6.36
CA ILE A 53 -1.40 1.15 -6.60
C ILE A 53 -1.82 -0.33 -6.46
N ALA A 54 -2.50 -0.70 -5.37
CA ALA A 54 -2.96 -2.07 -5.15
C ALA A 54 -3.90 -2.56 -6.26
N ARG A 55 -4.85 -1.71 -6.68
CA ARG A 55 -5.80 -2.02 -7.76
C ARG A 55 -5.13 -2.14 -9.12
N SER A 56 -4.12 -1.31 -9.39
CA SER A 56 -3.35 -1.41 -10.64
C SER A 56 -2.56 -2.71 -10.70
N GLN A 57 -1.95 -3.11 -9.58
CA GLN A 57 -1.24 -4.39 -9.48
C GLN A 57 -2.18 -5.59 -9.69
N ASP A 58 -3.37 -5.54 -9.10
CA ASP A 58 -4.41 -6.56 -9.30
C ASP A 58 -4.87 -6.64 -10.77
N ALA A 59 -5.09 -5.49 -11.43
CA ALA A 59 -5.56 -5.45 -12.81
C ALA A 59 -4.52 -5.95 -13.82
N GLU A 60 -3.23 -5.64 -13.62
CA GLU A 60 -2.16 -5.97 -14.56
C GLU A 60 -1.57 -7.37 -14.33
N VAL A 61 -1.42 -7.78 -13.06
CA VAL A 61 -0.71 -9.01 -12.68
C VAL A 61 -1.63 -10.01 -11.99
N GLY A 62 -2.60 -9.53 -11.20
CA GLY A 62 -3.50 -10.37 -10.41
C GLY A 62 -2.86 -10.97 -9.15
N ASP A 63 -1.65 -10.56 -8.78
CA ASP A 63 -0.96 -10.99 -7.57
C ASP A 63 0.00 -9.89 -7.06
N GLY A 64 0.42 -10.00 -5.79
CA GLY A 64 1.34 -9.07 -5.15
C GLY A 64 0.66 -7.79 -4.65
N THR A 65 -0.67 -7.77 -4.58
CA THR A 65 -1.48 -6.62 -4.15
C THR A 65 -1.11 -6.13 -2.74
N THR A 66 -0.86 -7.06 -1.81
CA THR A 66 -0.37 -6.74 -0.46
C THR A 66 1.08 -6.27 -0.48
N SER A 67 1.95 -6.98 -1.21
CA SER A 67 3.38 -6.69 -1.29
C SER A 67 3.67 -5.29 -1.83
N VAL A 68 2.95 -4.87 -2.87
CA VAL A 68 3.17 -3.56 -3.51
C VAL A 68 2.79 -2.40 -2.59
N VAL A 69 1.74 -2.55 -1.78
CA VAL A 69 1.34 -1.52 -0.79
C VAL A 69 2.39 -1.41 0.32
N LEU A 70 2.89 -2.55 0.80
CA LEU A 70 3.92 -2.57 1.84
C LEU A 70 5.24 -1.98 1.34
N LEU A 71 5.64 -2.30 0.11
CA LEU A 71 6.82 -1.73 -0.52
C LEU A 71 6.70 -0.21 -0.66
N ALA A 72 5.59 0.29 -1.19
CA ALA A 72 5.34 1.73 -1.30
C ALA A 72 5.37 2.43 0.07
N GLY A 73 4.77 1.80 1.09
CA GLY A 73 4.78 2.30 2.45
C GLY A 73 6.19 2.40 3.05
N GLU A 74 7.02 1.38 2.87
CA GLU A 74 8.39 1.38 3.38
C GLU A 74 9.27 2.40 2.63
N MET A 75 9.12 2.53 1.31
CA MET A 75 9.80 3.58 0.53
C MET A 75 9.48 4.98 1.07
N LEU A 76 8.21 5.29 1.34
CA LEU A 76 7.82 6.59 1.90
C LEU A 76 8.40 6.83 3.29
N LYS A 77 8.49 5.78 4.11
CA LYS A 77 9.07 5.83 5.45
C LYS A 77 10.57 6.12 5.41
N GLU A 78 11.31 5.47 4.51
CA GLU A 78 12.75 5.72 4.31
C GLU A 78 13.03 7.14 3.79
N VAL A 79 12.20 7.64 2.87
CA VAL A 79 12.33 9.00 2.31
C VAL A 79 12.14 10.10 3.35
N LYS A 80 11.35 9.85 4.39
CA LYS A 80 10.99 10.84 5.40
C LYS A 80 12.22 11.53 6.00
N ASN A 81 13.25 10.76 6.37
CA ASN A 81 14.47 11.30 7.00
C ASN A 81 15.21 12.26 6.06
N TYR A 82 15.33 11.90 4.78
CA TYR A 82 15.98 12.76 3.78
C TYR A 82 15.22 14.08 3.55
N ILE A 83 13.89 14.03 3.58
CA ILE A 83 13.08 15.25 3.48
C ILE A 83 13.31 16.14 4.71
N GLU A 84 13.36 15.56 5.91
CA GLU A 84 13.62 16.29 7.16
C GLU A 84 15.03 16.92 7.20
N GLU A 85 16.01 16.27 6.56
CA GLU A 85 17.37 16.81 6.35
C GLU A 85 17.44 17.89 5.25
N GLY A 86 16.34 18.20 4.57
CA GLY A 86 16.25 19.25 3.55
C GLY A 86 16.61 18.79 2.13
N VAL A 87 16.69 17.47 1.88
CA VAL A 87 16.91 16.96 0.52
C VAL A 87 15.66 17.23 -0.33
N SER A 88 15.87 17.85 -1.50
CA SER A 88 14.77 18.14 -2.42
C SER A 88 14.07 16.84 -2.88
N PRO A 89 12.72 16.76 -2.81
CA PRO A 89 11.96 15.61 -3.30
C PRO A 89 12.26 15.23 -4.75
N HIS A 90 12.62 16.21 -5.60
CA HIS A 90 12.99 15.95 -7.00
C HIS A 90 14.25 15.08 -7.12
N VAL A 91 15.21 15.27 -6.21
CA VAL A 91 16.45 14.48 -6.18
C VAL A 91 16.12 13.04 -5.76
N ILE A 92 15.26 12.88 -4.75
CA ILE A 92 14.81 11.57 -4.25
C ILE A 92 14.08 10.79 -5.34
N VAL A 93 13.11 11.43 -6.01
CA VAL A 93 12.37 10.82 -7.14
C VAL A 93 13.32 10.42 -8.26
N LYS A 94 14.29 11.28 -8.61
CA LYS A 94 15.31 10.95 -9.63
C LYS A 94 16.16 9.74 -9.20
N GLY A 95 16.53 9.66 -7.92
CA GLY A 95 17.24 8.54 -7.32
C GLY A 95 16.47 7.23 -7.46
N TYR A 96 15.20 7.20 -7.04
CA TYR A 96 14.38 5.99 -7.15
C TYR A 96 14.12 5.57 -8.60
N ARG A 97 13.86 6.52 -9.52
CA ARG A 97 13.72 6.19 -10.94
C ARG A 97 14.97 5.55 -11.52
N LYS A 98 16.17 6.03 -11.12
CA LYS A 98 17.43 5.43 -11.55
C LYS A 98 17.61 4.03 -10.95
N ALA A 99 17.26 3.83 -9.68
CA ALA A 99 17.37 2.54 -9.01
C ALA A 99 16.40 1.48 -9.58
N ALA A 100 15.20 1.88 -10.00
CA ALA A 100 14.21 0.98 -10.60
C ALA A 100 14.55 0.52 -12.02
N LEU A 101 15.52 1.17 -12.69
CA LEU A 101 15.99 0.82 -14.03
C LEU A 101 17.24 -0.06 -14.03
N LEU A 102 17.79 -0.35 -12.85
CA LEU A 102 18.89 -1.31 -12.66
C LEU A 102 18.32 -2.72 -12.50
#